data_AF-S4P716-F1
#
_entry.id   AF-S4P716-F1
#
_cell.length_a   1.000
_cell.length_b   1.000
_cell.length_c   1.000
_cell.angle_alpha   90.00
_cell.angle_beta   90.00
_cell.angle_gamma   90.00
#
_symmetry.space_group_name_H-M   'P 1'
#
loop_
_entity.id
_entity.type
_entity.pdbx_description
1 polymer ?
#
loop_
_entity_poly.entity_id
_entity_poly.type
_entity_poly.pdbx_seq_one_letter_code
_entity_poly.pdbx_strand_id
1 'polypeptide(L)'
;MGNYFSINLEDLYRNNEKFLQNLNEIAMERQIQLRDQMAERQRATEIAKSRDLFLWTTAFSCAAATGLFTGFRRTKRAYFLFPLLPLTFVNLYYWDLAYGNKVHRIRMEAEHIMTHESDMLELPCGLPTPSSVDQGRMDEEEKKKIHPPLP
;
A
#
# COMPACT_ATOMS: atom_id res chain seq x y z
N MET A 1 -59.98 -10.34 23.21
CA MET A 1 -59.36 -11.30 22.26
C MET A 1 -58.48 -10.52 21.27
N GLY A 2 -57.39 -9.88 21.71
CA GLY A 2 -56.61 -8.95 20.87
C GLY A 2 -55.09 -9.05 21.00
N ASN A 3 -54.56 -10.06 21.69
CA ASN A 3 -53.13 -10.15 22.00
C ASN A 3 -52.33 -11.10 21.09
N TYR A 4 -52.96 -12.08 20.43
CA TYR A 4 -52.21 -13.06 19.64
C TYR A 4 -51.69 -12.51 18.31
N PHE A 5 -52.37 -11.51 17.73
CA PHE A 5 -51.98 -10.93 16.45
C PHE A 5 -50.83 -9.92 16.60
N SER A 6 -50.83 -9.12 17.68
CA SER A 6 -49.76 -8.16 17.99
C SER A 6 -48.46 -8.84 18.42
N ILE A 7 -48.54 -9.91 19.23
CA ILE A 7 -47.36 -10.68 19.66
C ILE A 7 -46.65 -11.31 18.45
N ASN A 8 -47.39 -11.92 17.52
CA ASN A 8 -46.80 -12.47 16.29
C ASN A 8 -46.18 -11.40 15.38
N LEU A 9 -46.76 -10.19 15.34
CA LEU A 9 -46.24 -9.08 14.53
C LEU A 9 -44.94 -8.51 15.11
N GLU A 10 -44.88 -8.35 16.44
CA GLU A 10 -43.68 -7.89 17.15
C GLU A 10 -42.54 -8.92 17.06
N ASP A 11 -42.86 -10.22 17.18
CA ASP A 11 -41.89 -11.30 16.98
C ASP A 11 -41.36 -11.34 15.54
N LEU A 12 -42.20 -11.09 14.53
CA LEU A 12 -41.78 -10.96 13.13
C LEU A 12 -40.85 -9.76 12.91
N TYR A 13 -41.18 -8.59 13.48
CA TYR A 13 -40.31 -7.41 13.40
C TYR A 13 -38.96 -7.65 14.10
N ARG A 14 -38.97 -8.25 15.29
CA ARG A 14 -37.75 -8.59 16.03
C ARG A 14 -36.90 -9.61 15.29
N ASN A 15 -37.51 -10.60 14.64
CA ASN A 15 -36.79 -11.58 13.82
C ASN A 15 -36.21 -10.94 12.55
N ASN A 16 -36.91 -9.99 11.94
CA ASN A 16 -36.39 -9.23 10.81
C ASN A 16 -35.23 -8.32 11.22
N GLU A 17 -35.34 -7.62 12.36
CA GLU A 17 -34.24 -6.83 12.90
C GLU A 17 -32.99 -7.68 13.20
N LYS A 18 -33.16 -8.84 13.85
CA LYS A 18 -32.08 -9.81 14.06
C LYS A 18 -31.48 -10.30 12.74
N PHE A 19 -32.32 -10.57 11.74
CA PHE A 19 -31.85 -10.98 10.42
C PHE A 19 -31.04 -9.87 9.73
N LEU A 20 -31.48 -8.61 9.80
CA LEU A 20 -30.75 -7.45 9.29
C LEU A 20 -29.41 -7.23 10.02
N GLN A 21 -29.39 -7.39 11.36
CA GLN A 21 -28.17 -7.33 12.15
C GLN A 21 -27.18 -8.43 11.73
N ASN A 22 -27.66 -9.68 11.62
CA ASN A 22 -26.83 -10.81 11.18
C ASN A 22 -26.31 -10.60 9.75
N LEU A 23 -27.11 -10.05 8.84
CA LEU A 23 -26.65 -9.73 7.48
C LEU A 23 -25.55 -8.66 7.48
N ASN A 24 -25.70 -7.61 8.30
CA ASN A 24 -24.67 -6.59 8.44
C ASN A 24 -23.38 -7.15 9.05
N GLU A 25 -23.49 -8.00 10.06
CA GLU A 25 -22.34 -8.69 10.68
C GLU A 25 -21.61 -9.55 9.63
N ILE A 26 -22.32 -10.41 8.93
CA ILE A 26 -21.76 -11.26 7.85
C ILE A 26 -21.13 -10.40 6.75
N ALA A 27 -21.76 -9.27 6.37
CA ALA A 27 -21.21 -8.37 5.37
C ALA A 27 -19.90 -7.73 5.84
N MET A 28 -19.83 -7.29 7.10
CA MET A 28 -18.62 -6.72 7.70
C MET A 28 -17.50 -7.76 7.80
N GLU A 29 -17.80 -8.99 8.26
CA GLU A 29 -16.82 -10.07 8.33
C GLU A 29 -16.22 -10.39 6.96
N ARG A 30 -17.05 -10.50 5.93
CA ARG A 30 -16.60 -10.71 4.55
C ARG A 30 -15.75 -9.55 4.05
N GLN A 31 -16.10 -8.32 4.39
CA GLN A 31 -15.34 -7.14 3.99
C GLN A 31 -13.94 -7.11 4.64
N ILE A 32 -13.84 -7.48 5.91
CA ILE A 32 -12.56 -7.60 6.63
C ILE A 32 -11.71 -8.69 5.98
N GLN A 33 -12.28 -9.88 5.76
CA GLN A 33 -11.58 -10.98 5.10
C GLN A 33 -11.10 -10.61 3.68
N LEU A 34 -11.92 -9.90 2.92
CA LEU A 34 -11.54 -9.41 1.59
C LEU A 34 -10.35 -8.44 1.67
N ARG A 35 -10.36 -7.52 2.64
CA ARG A 35 -9.24 -6.58 2.85
C ARG A 35 -7.96 -7.31 3.22
N ASP A 36 -8.03 -8.30 4.10
CA ASP A 36 -6.87 -9.08 4.51
C ASP A 36 -6.29 -9.87 3.35
N GLN A 37 -7.13 -10.53 2.55
CA GLN A 37 -6.70 -11.25 1.36
C GLN A 37 -6.08 -10.32 0.30
N MET A 38 -6.66 -9.13 0.11
CA MET A 38 -6.09 -8.13 -0.81
C MET A 38 -4.75 -7.61 -0.31
N ALA A 39 -4.61 -7.34 0.99
CA ALA A 39 -3.36 -6.91 1.61
C ALA A 39 -2.28 -8.00 1.56
N GLU A 40 -2.66 -9.26 1.74
CA GLU A 40 -1.75 -10.41 1.58
C GLU A 40 -1.27 -10.53 0.13
N ARG A 41 -2.19 -10.45 -0.85
CA ARG A 41 -1.85 -10.46 -2.27
C ARG A 41 -0.92 -9.32 -2.65
N GLN A 42 -1.20 -8.09 -2.18
CA GLN A 42 -0.34 -6.94 -2.41
C GLN A 42 1.07 -7.17 -1.84
N ARG A 43 1.18 -7.65 -0.60
CA ARG A 43 2.48 -8.00 0.01
C ARG A 43 3.22 -9.06 -0.81
N ALA A 44 2.53 -10.09 -1.27
CA ALA A 44 3.11 -11.12 -2.13
C ALA A 44 3.60 -10.56 -3.48
N THR A 45 2.82 -9.67 -4.11
CA THR A 45 3.20 -8.99 -5.36
C THR A 45 4.43 -8.10 -5.16
N GLU A 46 4.52 -7.35 -4.07
CA GLU A 46 5.70 -6.53 -3.78
C GLU A 46 6.97 -7.37 -3.59
N ILE A 47 6.87 -8.52 -2.91
CA ILE A 47 7.98 -9.47 -2.79
C ILE A 47 8.34 -10.08 -4.16
N ALA A 48 7.36 -10.38 -5.00
CA ALA A 48 7.62 -10.89 -6.34
C ALA A 48 8.36 -9.84 -7.20
N LYS A 49 7.94 -8.57 -7.13
CA LYS A 49 8.61 -7.45 -7.82
C LYS A 49 10.06 -7.28 -7.36
N SER A 50 10.32 -7.33 -6.05
CA SER A 50 11.69 -7.17 -5.54
C SER A 50 12.61 -8.31 -5.99
N ARG A 51 12.10 -9.55 -6.07
CA ARG A 51 12.84 -10.70 -6.60
C ARG A 51 13.14 -10.57 -8.08
N ASP A 52 12.16 -10.17 -8.89
CA ASP A 52 12.35 -9.95 -10.33
C ASP A 52 13.37 -8.84 -10.58
N LEU A 53 13.25 -7.72 -9.85
CA LEU A 53 14.18 -6.60 -9.93
C LEU A 53 15.62 -7.05 -9.58
N PHE A 54 15.81 -7.83 -8.51
CA PHE A 54 17.12 -8.35 -8.14
C PHE A 54 17.73 -9.24 -9.24
N LEU A 55 16.94 -10.11 -9.87
CA LEU A 55 17.41 -10.94 -10.98
C LEU A 55 17.84 -10.08 -12.17
N TRP A 56 17.03 -9.07 -12.50
CA TRP A 56 17.32 -8.13 -13.58
C TRP A 56 18.60 -7.32 -13.31
N THR A 57 18.73 -6.73 -12.12
CA THR A 57 19.93 -5.95 -11.74
C THR A 57 21.17 -6.82 -11.64
N THR A 58 21.04 -8.07 -11.20
CA THR A 58 22.15 -9.02 -11.13
C THR A 58 22.64 -9.39 -12.53
N ALA A 59 21.73 -9.71 -13.46
CA ALA A 59 22.09 -10.01 -14.85
C ALA A 59 22.81 -8.82 -15.50
N PHE A 60 22.29 -7.61 -15.31
CA PHE A 60 22.94 -6.38 -15.75
C PHE A 60 24.33 -6.19 -15.13
N SER A 61 24.46 -6.39 -13.82
CA SER A 61 25.73 -6.25 -13.10
C SER A 61 26.78 -7.26 -13.58
N CYS A 62 26.37 -8.50 -13.88
CA CYS A 62 27.24 -9.52 -14.47
C CYS A 62 27.72 -9.10 -15.87
N ALA A 63 26.83 -8.61 -16.73
CA ALA A 63 27.19 -8.13 -18.06
C ALA A 63 28.12 -6.90 -18.01
N ALA A 64 27.86 -5.96 -17.11
CA ALA A 64 28.73 -4.82 -16.88
C ALA A 64 30.11 -5.27 -16.35
N ALA A 65 30.14 -6.24 -15.44
CA ALA A 65 31.37 -6.74 -14.86
C ALA A 65 32.28 -7.44 -15.87
N THR A 66 31.74 -8.23 -16.81
CA THR A 66 32.55 -8.85 -17.87
C THR A 66 33.16 -7.81 -18.81
N GLY A 67 32.41 -6.75 -19.14
CA GLY A 67 32.89 -5.62 -19.93
C GLY A 67 34.03 -4.86 -19.23
N LEU A 68 33.83 -4.49 -17.96
CA LEU A 68 34.84 -3.81 -17.15
C LEU A 68 36.10 -4.67 -16.94
N PHE A 69 35.92 -5.97 -16.70
CA PHE A 69 37.04 -6.89 -16.50
C PHE A 69 37.88 -7.08 -17.78
N THR A 70 37.21 -7.11 -18.95
CA THR A 70 37.90 -7.15 -20.24
C THR A 70 38.66 -5.85 -20.52
N GLY A 71 38.06 -4.70 -20.18
CA GLY A 71 38.72 -3.39 -20.24
C GLY A 71 39.95 -3.29 -19.33
N PHE A 72 39.83 -3.79 -18.10
CA PHE A 72 40.93 -3.90 -17.14
C PHE A 72 42.05 -4.80 -17.67
N ARG A 73 41.71 -5.97 -18.25
CA ARG A 73 42.71 -6.91 -18.78
C ARG A 73 43.54 -6.29 -19.92
N ARG A 74 42.94 -5.45 -20.77
CA ARG A 74 43.61 -4.77 -21.88
C ARG A 74 44.45 -3.57 -21.44
N THR A 75 43.91 -2.72 -20.57
CA THR A 75 44.56 -1.44 -20.19
C THR A 75 45.44 -1.55 -18.95
N LYS A 76 45.25 -2.59 -18.12
CA LYS A 76 45.90 -2.80 -16.81
C LYS A 76 45.68 -1.66 -15.81
N ARG A 77 44.69 -0.78 -16.04
CA ARG A 77 44.36 0.34 -15.16
C ARG A 77 43.27 -0.02 -14.16
N ALA A 78 43.60 0.00 -12.87
CA ALA A 78 42.67 -0.38 -11.79
C ALA A 78 41.39 0.47 -11.73
N TYR A 79 41.40 1.70 -12.27
CA TYR A 79 40.22 2.58 -12.30
C TYR A 79 39.01 1.96 -13.02
N PHE A 80 39.20 1.04 -13.97
CA PHE A 80 38.09 0.33 -14.62
C PHE A 80 37.28 -0.56 -13.66
N LEU A 81 37.86 -0.95 -12.52
CA LEU A 81 37.16 -1.74 -11.50
C LEU A 81 36.41 -0.87 -10.50
N PHE A 82 36.65 0.44 -10.47
CA PHE A 82 36.00 1.35 -9.52
C PHE A 82 34.47 1.30 -9.59
N PRO A 83 33.82 1.27 -10.78
CA PRO A 83 32.36 1.17 -10.88
C PRO A 83 31.77 -0.15 -10.36
N LEU A 84 32.58 -1.20 -10.17
CA LEU A 84 32.09 -2.47 -9.62
C LEU A 84 31.66 -2.33 -8.17
N LEU A 85 32.34 -1.49 -7.37
CA LEU A 85 32.00 -1.27 -5.97
C LEU A 85 30.58 -0.73 -5.75
N PRO A 86 30.17 0.39 -6.37
CA PRO A 86 28.80 0.87 -6.23
C PRO A 86 27.79 -0.11 -6.83
N LEU A 87 28.12 -0.79 -7.94
CA LEU A 87 27.23 -1.78 -8.55
C LEU A 87 26.97 -2.98 -7.62
N THR A 88 28.01 -3.55 -7.00
CA THR A 88 27.85 -4.67 -6.06
C THR A 88 27.12 -4.24 -4.80
N PHE A 89 27.36 -3.03 -4.30
CA PHE A 89 26.65 -2.50 -3.13
C PHE A 89 25.14 -2.39 -3.38
N VAL A 90 24.74 -1.83 -4.53
CA VAL A 90 23.32 -1.72 -4.91
C VAL A 90 22.70 -3.11 -5.11
N ASN A 91 23.42 -4.04 -5.74
CA ASN A 91 22.89 -5.40 -5.95
C ASN A 91 22.72 -6.16 -4.63
N LEU A 92 23.62 -5.97 -3.67
CA LEU A 92 23.53 -6.55 -2.33
C LEU A 92 22.32 -6.00 -1.56
N TYR A 93 22.01 -4.70 -1.71
CA TYR A 93 20.80 -4.12 -1.15
C TYR A 93 19.54 -4.79 -1.69
N TYR A 94 19.44 -4.97 -3.01
CA TYR A 94 18.28 -5.64 -3.62
C TYR A 94 18.20 -7.12 -3.23
N TRP A 95 19.33 -7.79 -3.02
CA TRP A 95 19.35 -9.15 -2.49
C TRP A 95 18.76 -9.23 -1.07
N ASP A 96 19.17 -8.35 -0.15
CA ASP A 96 18.61 -8.29 1.21
C ASP A 96 17.14 -7.84 1.21
N LEU A 97 16.71 -7.04 0.23
CA LEU A 97 15.32 -6.67 0.03
C LEU A 97 14.44 -7.83 -0.49
N ALA A 98 14.98 -8.68 -1.37
CA ALA A 98 14.24 -9.76 -2.01
C ALA A 98 14.18 -11.06 -1.17
N TYR A 99 15.27 -11.38 -0.47
CA TYR A 99 15.44 -12.64 0.27
C TYR A 99 15.83 -12.47 1.73
N GLY A 100 16.40 -11.32 2.10
CA GLY A 100 16.91 -11.08 3.44
C GLY A 100 15.87 -10.51 4.40
N ASN A 101 16.38 -9.86 5.46
CA ASN A 101 15.57 -9.36 6.57
C ASN A 101 15.21 -7.87 6.40
N LYS A 102 15.56 -7.24 5.28
CA LYS A 102 15.29 -5.81 5.05
C LYS A 102 13.80 -5.48 5.16
N VAL A 103 12.93 -6.30 4.57
CA VAL A 103 11.47 -6.10 4.63
C VAL A 103 10.97 -6.15 6.06
N HIS A 104 11.48 -7.08 6.87
CA HIS A 104 11.14 -7.17 8.29
C HIS A 104 11.60 -5.93 9.06
N ARG A 105 12.81 -5.43 8.81
CA ARG A 105 13.30 -4.18 9.43
C ARG A 105 12.46 -2.96 9.06
N ILE A 106 12.08 -2.82 7.79
CA ILE A 106 11.20 -1.74 7.34
C ILE A 106 9.84 -1.83 8.04
N ARG A 107 9.31 -3.04 8.23
CA ARG A 107 8.07 -3.24 8.97
C ARG A 107 8.20 -2.83 10.44
N MET A 108 9.28 -3.22 11.12
CA MET A 108 9.53 -2.82 12.51
C MET A 108 9.62 -1.30 12.65
N GLU A 109 10.30 -0.64 11.71
CA GLU A 109 10.38 0.83 11.68
C GLU A 109 8.99 1.46 11.46
N ALA A 110 8.19 0.92 10.54
CA ALA A 110 6.84 1.39 10.31
C ALA A 110 5.95 1.22 11.56
N GLU A 111 6.06 0.08 12.26
CA GLU A 111 5.36 -0.15 13.53
C GLU A 111 5.83 0.83 14.62
N HIS A 112 7.12 1.18 14.65
CA HIS A 112 7.66 2.19 15.55
C HIS A 112 7.07 3.58 15.27
N ILE A 113 7.05 4.01 14.01
CA ILE A 113 6.48 5.31 13.60
C ILE A 113 4.99 5.38 13.98
N MET A 114 4.22 4.32 13.70
CA MET A 114 2.79 4.28 14.05
C MET A 114 2.50 4.36 15.55
N THR A 115 3.43 3.91 16.40
CA THR A 115 3.23 3.82 17.86
C THR A 115 3.87 4.96 18.63
N HIS A 116 5.01 5.48 18.17
CA HIS A 116 5.83 6.46 18.90
C HIS A 116 5.92 7.82 18.19
N GLU A 117 5.62 7.91 16.89
CA GLU A 117 5.77 9.12 16.07
C GLU A 117 4.48 9.48 15.33
N SER A 118 3.34 9.42 16.01
CA SER A 118 2.02 9.71 15.43
C SER A 118 1.93 11.12 14.81
N ASP A 119 2.69 12.06 15.32
CA ASP A 119 2.73 13.45 14.85
C ASP A 119 3.25 13.54 13.40
N MET A 120 4.09 12.59 12.96
CA MET A 120 4.58 12.52 11.57
C MET A 120 3.53 11.98 10.58
N LEU A 121 2.44 11.40 11.09
CA LEU A 121 1.36 10.81 10.30
C LEU A 121 0.16 11.77 10.13
N GLU A 122 0.20 12.94 10.75
CA GLU A 122 -0.87 13.92 10.63
C GLU A 122 -0.98 14.43 9.19
N LEU A 123 -2.19 14.38 8.64
CA LEU A 123 -2.43 14.94 7.32
C LEU A 123 -2.32 16.48 7.40
N PRO A 124 -1.65 17.12 6.41
CA PRO A 124 -1.70 18.57 6.32
C PRO A 124 -3.16 19.01 6.15
N CYS A 125 -3.61 19.94 7.01
CA CYS A 125 -5.00 20.41 7.18
C CYS A 125 -5.95 19.51 7.99
N GLY A 126 -5.44 18.45 8.65
CA GLY A 126 -6.26 17.60 9.52
C GLY A 126 -7.26 16.73 8.76
N LEU A 127 -8.17 16.10 9.49
CA LEU A 127 -9.22 15.28 8.88
C LEU A 127 -10.25 16.18 8.16
N PRO A 128 -10.56 15.94 6.88
CA PRO A 128 -11.60 16.67 6.18
C PRO A 128 -12.93 16.46 6.92
N THR A 129 -13.47 17.54 7.46
CA THR A 129 -14.73 17.57 8.18
C THR A 129 -15.87 17.62 7.16
N PRO A 130 -17.10 17.13 7.44
CA PRO A 130 -18.22 17.26 6.50
C PRO A 130 -18.41 18.70 5.99
N SER A 131 -18.20 19.68 6.87
CA SER A 131 -18.19 21.10 6.54
C SER A 131 -17.10 21.50 5.54
N SER A 132 -15.89 20.93 5.59
CA SER A 132 -14.85 21.21 4.58
C SER A 132 -15.15 20.55 3.23
N VAL A 133 -15.85 19.42 3.23
CA VAL A 133 -16.32 18.76 2.00
C VAL A 133 -17.43 19.59 1.35
N ASP A 134 -18.38 20.07 2.15
CA ASP A 134 -19.46 20.95 1.67
C ASP A 134 -18.90 22.28 1.15
N GLN A 135 -17.94 22.88 1.86
CA GLN A 135 -17.24 24.08 1.37
C GLN A 135 -16.54 23.83 0.03
N GLY A 136 -15.84 22.69 -0.12
CA GLY A 136 -15.21 22.31 -1.38
C GLY A 136 -16.21 22.16 -2.54
N ARG A 137 -17.41 21.63 -2.27
CA ARG A 137 -18.49 21.56 -3.27
C ARG A 137 -19.00 22.95 -3.67
N MET A 138 -19.18 23.84 -2.69
CA MET A 138 -19.61 25.23 -2.94
C MET A 138 -18.58 25.99 -3.78
N ASP A 139 -17.29 25.85 -3.46
CA ASP A 139 -16.20 26.49 -4.19
C ASP A 139 -16.08 25.95 -5.64
N GLU A 140 -16.34 24.66 -5.87
CA GLU A 140 -16.42 24.09 -7.24
C GLU A 140 -17.60 24.67 -8.03
N GLU A 141 -18.75 24.87 -7.39
CA GLU A 141 -19.91 25.50 -8.02
C GLU A 141 -19.67 26.98 -8.33
N GLU A 142 -18.98 27.71 -7.46
CA GLU A 142 -18.57 29.10 -7.72
C GLU A 142 -17.55 29.20 -8.85
N LYS A 143 -16.54 28.33 -8.90
CA LYS A 143 -15.56 28.30 -9.99
C LYS A 143 -16.22 28.04 -11.35
N LYS A 144 -17.22 27.16 -11.41
CA LYS A 144 -18.01 26.92 -12.64
C LYS A 144 -18.82 28.14 -13.07
N LYS A 145 -19.24 29.00 -12.13
CA LYS A 145 -19.92 30.27 -12.43
C LYS A 145 -18.95 31.35 -12.92
N ILE A 146 -17.73 31.38 -12.39
CA ILE A 146 -16.70 32.39 -12.71
C ILE A 146 -15.96 32.04 -14.02
N HIS A 147 -15.75 30.77 -14.28
CA HIS A 147 -15.13 30.25 -15.50
C HIS A 147 -16.09 29.27 -16.19
N PRO A 148 -17.07 29.78 -16.96
CA PRO A 148 -17.91 28.90 -17.76
C PRO A 148 -17.01 28.10 -18.72
N PRO A 149 -17.22 26.78 -18.86
CA PRO A 149 -16.47 26.00 -19.83
C PRO A 149 -16.69 26.60 -21.22
N LEU A 150 -15.59 27.00 -21.87
CA LEU A 150 -15.65 27.42 -23.25
C LEU A 150 -16.16 26.24 -24.10
N PRO A 151 -17.13 26.47 -25.02
CA PRO A 151 -17.69 25.43 -25.88
C PRO A 151 -16.65 24.83 -26.84
#